data_AF-A0A7S0EIZ4-F1
#
_entry.id   AF-A0A7S0EIZ4-F1
#
_cell.length_a   1.000
_cell.length_b   1.000
_cell.length_c   1.000
_cell.angle_alpha   90.00
_cell.angle_beta   90.00
_cell.angle_gamma   90.00
#
_symmetry.space_group_name_H-M   'P 1'
#
loop_
_entity.id
_entity.type
_entity.pdbx_description
1 polymer ?
#
loop_
_entity_poly.entity_id
_entity_poly.type
_entity_poly.pdbx_seq_one_letter_code
_entity_poly.pdbx_strand_id
1 'polypeptide(L)'
;GNPRHLAVGQVVKVKEEAWNEWLTEWYGQCIFGEIVKSEKFPQIMARRRRGNPRHLAEVMENCSVGRLPSAWSLFETSKFPTLFLYGERDQKFAALADKIRSRSASHVLVRSLASCAHAVLEEQPEATAREIVRFLSATPLPPAVGVSDCDNVMIASVQVRRMDVKLKDPLQLSRGDALTVRKGFLIECISMGGHVGVGECTPLPGFHEQTYGEVEQQLLDACKCLCGRIVPPDIVKLDGCFSRWLFGEITDIEKFAQWHFDVPQVGRQLPAGGLSPVILAALEMAILQLIAHALERPLCRALSPASSGHVKLRSYVSVNGLMTRGETQLPRGCSSKIVKVKVGGKEDVKEEAEEISRIVEKAKQEGWRLRLDSNRSWDLEQAVEFVGAIGHDNLRVIDYIEEPLKDFRQLPQFFELTGLRYALDESLLDDSWQQLAEDPGLAALVLKPTLLGGLERCCQLQRRARGGAMAVLSSAFESGLAHCFYGIAAGVLLDGEEANAHGLSTFERLETDSLTIPMSQSMWNGRIDVFKCEQELFNIKGNLKKFDLISD
;
A
#
# COMPACT_ATOMS: atom_id res chain seq x y z
N GLY A 1 5.15 -13.37 49.56
CA GLY A 1 4.81 -11.94 49.42
C GLY A 1 6.02 -11.21 48.91
N ASN A 2 5.87 -10.40 47.85
CA ASN A 2 6.98 -9.64 47.27
C ASN A 2 6.74 -8.14 47.48
N PRO A 3 7.59 -7.43 48.26
CA PRO A 3 7.34 -6.07 48.71
C PRO A 3 7.81 -5.03 47.68
N ARG A 4 7.10 -4.88 46.55
CA ARG A 4 7.20 -3.71 45.63
C ARG A 4 5.87 -3.40 44.93
N HIS A 5 4.76 -3.57 45.65
CA HIS A 5 3.46 -2.99 45.28
C HIS A 5 3.37 -1.47 45.60
N LEU A 6 4.42 -0.90 46.18
CA LEU A 6 4.70 0.54 46.19
C LEU A 6 5.32 0.84 44.81
N ALA A 7 4.73 1.56 43.85
CA ALA A 7 4.12 2.87 44.00
C ALA A 7 3.29 3.27 42.76
N VAL A 8 2.36 2.44 42.24
CA VAL A 8 1.49 2.92 41.13
C VAL A 8 0.44 3.91 41.67
N GLY A 9 -0.10 3.64 42.85
CA GLY A 9 -1.09 4.53 43.50
C GLY A 9 -0.52 5.87 44.02
N GLN A 10 0.80 6.00 44.19
CA GLN A 10 1.43 7.28 44.59
C GLN A 10 1.87 8.15 43.41
N VAL A 11 1.98 7.61 42.20
CA VAL A 11 2.29 8.39 40.97
C VAL A 11 1.04 9.13 40.43
N VAL A 12 -0.12 8.93 41.05
CA VAL A 12 -1.39 9.61 40.67
C VAL A 12 -1.39 11.10 41.07
N LYS A 13 -0.31 11.62 41.67
CA LYS A 13 -0.10 13.06 41.92
C LYS A 13 1.29 13.52 41.50
N VAL A 14 1.58 13.66 40.20
CA VAL A 14 2.92 14.13 39.80
C VAL A 14 2.91 15.07 38.59
N LYS A 15 3.60 16.20 38.76
CA LYS A 15 4.13 17.12 37.74
C LYS A 15 5.17 16.41 36.84
N GLU A 16 5.56 16.97 35.71
CA GLU A 16 6.49 16.34 34.74
C GLU A 16 7.84 15.88 35.34
N GLU A 17 8.32 16.53 36.40
CA GLU A 17 9.63 16.26 37.02
C GLU A 17 9.72 14.86 37.63
N ALA A 18 8.73 14.40 38.41
CA ALA A 18 8.83 13.06 39.02
C ALA A 18 8.41 11.90 38.09
N TRP A 19 7.90 12.20 36.88
CA TRP A 19 7.78 11.18 35.82
C TRP A 19 9.14 10.80 35.24
N ASN A 20 10.03 11.79 35.06
CA ASN A 20 11.38 11.56 34.58
C ASN A 20 12.24 10.77 35.57
N GLU A 21 12.09 11.07 36.86
CA GLU A 21 12.76 10.34 37.94
C GLU A 21 12.29 8.89 37.98
N TRP A 22 10.97 8.65 37.93
CA TRP A 22 10.42 7.30 37.89
C TRP A 22 10.94 6.49 36.69
N LEU A 23 10.98 7.07 35.48
CA LEU A 23 11.52 6.38 34.31
C LEU A 23 13.00 6.00 34.51
N THR A 24 13.77 6.88 35.13
CA THR A 24 15.19 6.64 35.41
C THR A 24 15.37 5.49 36.41
N GLU A 25 14.59 5.49 37.50
CA GLU A 25 14.58 4.38 38.47
C GLU A 25 14.08 3.07 37.85
N TRP A 26 13.07 3.13 36.98
CA TRP A 26 12.50 1.98 36.31
C TRP A 26 13.53 1.27 35.43
N TYR A 27 14.20 2.01 34.53
CA TYR A 27 15.26 1.43 33.69
C TYR A 27 16.55 1.11 34.45
N GLY A 28 16.70 1.61 35.68
CA GLY A 28 17.77 1.22 36.61
C GLY A 28 17.58 -0.15 37.25
N GLN A 29 16.43 -0.82 37.06
CA GLN A 29 16.20 -2.16 37.60
C GLN A 29 17.08 -3.21 36.90
N CYS A 30 17.55 -4.19 37.68
CA CYS A 30 18.44 -5.26 37.18
C CYS A 30 17.87 -6.05 35.99
N ILE A 31 16.54 -6.12 35.84
CA ILE A 31 15.89 -6.81 34.72
C ILE A 31 16.28 -6.18 33.37
N PHE A 32 16.58 -4.89 33.33
CA PHE A 32 16.94 -4.19 32.10
C PHE A 32 18.43 -4.30 31.74
N GLY A 33 19.22 -5.02 32.53
CA GLY A 33 20.62 -5.33 32.22
C GLY A 33 21.44 -4.08 31.88
N GLU A 34 22.05 -4.08 30.70
CA GLU A 34 22.89 -2.97 30.22
C GLU A 34 22.15 -2.05 29.23
N ILE A 35 20.81 -2.09 29.15
CA ILE A 35 20.05 -1.26 28.20
C ILE A 35 20.36 0.23 28.34
N VAL A 36 20.66 0.69 29.56
CA VAL A 36 21.05 2.07 29.88
C VAL A 36 22.35 2.49 29.21
N LYS A 37 23.20 1.53 28.83
CA LYS A 37 24.46 1.74 28.09
C LYS A 37 24.27 1.68 26.56
N SER A 38 23.07 1.35 26.07
CA SER A 38 22.78 1.30 24.64
C SER A 38 22.81 2.69 24.02
N GLU A 39 23.39 2.82 22.83
CA GLU A 39 23.37 4.06 22.03
C GLU A 39 21.93 4.55 21.73
N LYS A 40 20.95 3.63 21.73
CA LYS A 40 19.53 3.95 21.52
C LYS A 40 18.81 4.41 22.79
N PHE A 41 19.39 4.24 23.97
CA PHE A 41 18.74 4.54 25.23
C PHE A 41 18.21 5.99 25.34
N PRO A 42 18.92 7.04 24.86
CA PRO A 42 18.39 8.40 24.85
C PRO A 42 17.08 8.53 24.05
N GLN A 43 16.99 7.84 22.92
CA GLN A 43 15.79 7.84 22.05
C GLN A 43 14.63 7.10 22.72
N ILE A 44 14.91 5.98 23.39
CA ILE A 44 13.92 5.24 24.19
C ILE A 44 13.35 6.16 25.28
N MET A 45 14.21 6.82 26.05
CA MET A 45 13.79 7.76 27.10
C MET A 45 12.96 8.92 26.52
N ALA A 46 13.39 9.53 25.42
CA ALA A 46 12.63 10.59 24.75
C ALA A 46 11.24 10.11 24.28
N ARG A 47 11.12 8.87 23.79
CA ARG A 47 9.82 8.28 23.44
C ARG A 47 8.93 8.07 24.67
N ARG A 48 9.49 7.55 25.78
CA ARG A 48 8.73 7.29 27.02
C ARG A 48 8.24 8.57 27.70
N ARG A 49 9.02 9.64 27.62
CA ARG A 49 8.64 10.97 28.14
C ARG A 49 7.41 11.56 27.45
N ARG A 50 7.18 11.23 26.18
CA ARG A 50 5.98 11.63 25.42
C ARG A 50 4.72 10.84 25.80
N GLY A 51 4.85 9.77 26.59
CA GLY A 51 3.72 8.95 27.03
C GLY A 51 2.91 9.62 28.13
N ASN A 52 1.62 9.28 28.22
CA ASN A 52 0.74 9.76 29.31
C ASN A 52 0.92 8.88 30.56
N PRO A 53 1.44 9.42 31.69
CA PRO A 53 1.70 8.65 32.91
C PRO A 53 0.44 8.02 33.52
N ARG A 54 -0.72 8.69 33.39
CA ARG A 54 -2.00 8.22 33.94
C ARG A 54 -2.48 6.96 33.25
N HIS A 55 -2.47 6.94 31.92
CA HIS A 55 -2.84 5.76 31.15
C HIS A 55 -1.89 4.59 31.42
N LEU A 56 -0.58 4.86 31.58
CA LEU A 56 0.35 3.79 31.92
C LEU A 56 0.07 3.21 33.30
N ALA A 57 -0.22 4.05 34.29
CA ALA A 57 -0.60 3.61 35.64
C ALA A 57 -1.88 2.75 35.60
N GLU A 58 -2.90 3.16 34.86
CA GLU A 58 -4.14 2.40 34.67
C GLU A 58 -3.87 1.03 34.01
N VAL A 59 -3.01 0.97 32.98
CA VAL A 59 -2.62 -0.29 32.34
C VAL A 59 -1.83 -1.17 33.31
N MET A 60 -0.88 -0.62 34.07
CA MET A 60 -0.10 -1.39 35.04
C MET A 60 -0.98 -1.91 36.17
N GLU A 61 -1.95 -1.13 36.63
CA GLU A 61 -2.87 -1.55 37.68
C GLU A 61 -3.78 -2.69 37.20
N ASN A 62 -4.39 -2.54 36.01
CA ASN A 62 -5.42 -3.46 35.55
C ASN A 62 -4.88 -4.67 34.76
N CYS A 63 -3.71 -4.54 34.12
CA CYS A 63 -3.10 -5.56 33.28
C CYS A 63 -1.79 -6.14 33.85
N SER A 64 -1.53 -5.96 35.16
CA SER A 64 -0.34 -6.55 35.78
C SER A 64 -0.37 -8.08 35.74
N VAL A 65 0.81 -8.67 35.60
CA VAL A 65 1.02 -10.13 35.58
C VAL A 65 0.46 -10.83 36.82
N GLY A 66 0.34 -10.11 37.95
CA GLY A 66 -0.25 -10.64 39.20
C GLY A 66 -1.79 -10.71 39.20
N ARG A 67 -2.48 -9.96 38.32
CA ARG A 67 -3.94 -9.99 38.18
C ARG A 67 -4.42 -10.84 37.01
N LEU A 68 -3.56 -11.09 36.02
CA LEU A 68 -3.91 -11.89 34.86
C LEU A 68 -4.13 -13.36 35.27
N PRO A 69 -5.19 -14.02 34.75
CA PRO A 69 -5.41 -15.44 34.99
C PRO A 69 -4.25 -16.27 34.41
N SER A 70 -3.95 -17.38 35.08
CA SER A 70 -2.89 -18.29 34.64
C SER A 70 -3.23 -18.93 33.29
N ALA A 71 -2.39 -18.70 32.28
CA ALA A 71 -2.49 -19.29 30.95
C ALA A 71 -1.68 -20.59 30.78
N TRP A 72 -1.18 -21.21 31.86
CA TRP A 72 -0.33 -22.41 31.76
C TRP A 72 -1.02 -23.60 31.06
N SER A 73 -2.34 -23.75 31.20
CA SER A 73 -3.11 -24.80 30.53
C SER A 73 -3.15 -24.64 29.00
N LEU A 74 -2.90 -23.44 28.46
CA LEU A 74 -2.80 -23.23 27.02
C LEU A 74 -1.56 -23.90 26.44
N PHE A 75 -0.45 -23.98 27.17
CA PHE A 75 0.76 -24.69 26.71
C PHE A 75 0.59 -26.21 26.68
N GLU A 76 -0.41 -26.72 27.40
CA GLU A 76 -0.73 -28.15 27.48
C GLU A 76 -1.79 -28.53 26.43
N THR A 77 -2.71 -27.63 26.11
CA THR A 77 -3.86 -27.90 25.22
C THR A 77 -3.73 -27.31 23.81
N SER A 78 -2.92 -26.27 23.63
CA SER A 78 -2.71 -25.63 22.33
C SER A 78 -1.92 -26.52 21.39
N LYS A 79 -2.26 -26.46 20.10
CA LYS A 79 -1.49 -27.06 19.01
C LYS A 79 -0.76 -26.01 18.17
N PHE A 80 -0.86 -24.73 18.55
CA PHE A 80 -0.21 -23.64 17.83
C PHE A 80 1.29 -23.68 18.09
N PRO A 81 2.12 -23.77 17.02
CA PRO A 81 3.55 -23.60 17.13
C PRO A 81 3.87 -22.29 17.85
N THR A 82 4.73 -22.34 18.86
CA THR A 82 5.07 -21.17 19.68
C THR A 82 6.58 -21.05 19.83
N LEU A 83 7.14 -19.85 19.64
CA LEU A 83 8.55 -19.56 19.92
C LEU A 83 8.67 -18.80 21.24
N PHE A 84 9.43 -19.35 22.19
CA PHE A 84 9.80 -18.68 23.43
C PHE A 84 11.28 -18.30 23.39
N LEU A 85 11.56 -17.00 23.29
CA LEU A 85 12.90 -16.42 23.32
C LEU A 85 13.18 -15.77 24.66
N TYR A 86 14.37 -15.99 25.20
CA TYR A 86 14.87 -15.29 26.40
C TYR A 86 16.38 -15.06 26.29
N GLY A 87 16.89 -14.05 26.98
CA GLY A 87 18.34 -13.85 27.08
C GLY A 87 18.96 -14.75 28.14
N GLU A 88 20.15 -15.27 27.86
CA GLU A 88 20.86 -16.20 28.75
C GLU A 88 21.13 -15.63 30.14
N ARG A 89 21.22 -14.30 30.28
CA ARG A 89 21.43 -13.62 31.57
C ARG A 89 20.14 -13.38 32.35
N ASP A 90 18.97 -13.67 31.77
CA ASP A 90 17.67 -13.54 32.45
C ASP A 90 17.29 -14.84 33.18
N GLN A 91 17.73 -14.95 34.43
CA GLN A 91 17.49 -16.14 35.27
C GLN A 91 15.99 -16.42 35.50
N LYS A 92 15.15 -15.38 35.53
CA LYS A 92 13.71 -15.55 35.75
C LYS A 92 13.08 -16.22 34.53
N PHE A 93 13.40 -15.74 33.34
CA PHE A 93 12.86 -16.31 32.09
C PHE A 93 13.52 -17.63 31.72
N ALA A 94 14.77 -17.87 32.14
CA ALA A 94 15.40 -19.19 32.07
C ALA A 94 14.63 -20.24 32.89
N ALA A 95 14.28 -19.93 34.14
CA ALA A 95 13.47 -20.83 34.96
C ALA A 95 12.07 -21.08 34.38
N LEU A 96 11.47 -20.05 33.75
CA LEU A 96 10.20 -20.22 33.01
C LEU A 96 10.36 -21.11 31.78
N ALA A 97 11.45 -20.96 31.03
CA ALA A 97 11.77 -21.81 29.89
C ALA A 97 11.86 -23.29 30.31
N ASP A 98 12.49 -23.61 31.44
CA ASP A 98 12.56 -24.98 31.94
C ASP A 98 11.19 -25.52 32.36
N LYS A 99 10.35 -24.67 32.95
CA LYS A 99 8.96 -25.01 33.27
C LYS A 99 8.11 -25.23 32.00
N ILE A 100 8.33 -24.47 30.94
CA ILE A 100 7.67 -24.66 29.65
C ILE A 100 8.13 -25.99 29.02
N ARG A 101 9.44 -26.27 29.00
CA ARG A 101 10.01 -27.52 28.46
C ARG A 101 9.46 -28.77 29.16
N SER A 102 9.23 -28.69 30.47
CA SER A 102 8.70 -29.82 31.26
C SER A 102 7.19 -30.03 31.12
N ARG A 103 6.44 -29.05 30.58
CA ARG A 103 4.96 -29.08 30.51
C ARG A 103 4.39 -29.10 29.09
N SER A 104 5.19 -28.76 28.08
CA SER A 104 4.70 -28.63 26.71
C SER A 104 5.23 -29.74 25.78
N ALA A 105 4.33 -30.26 24.95
CA ALA A 105 4.58 -31.35 24.01
C ALA A 105 5.03 -30.83 22.63
N SER A 106 6.33 -30.78 22.36
CA SER A 106 6.97 -30.60 21.01
C SER A 106 6.63 -29.35 20.17
N HIS A 107 5.54 -28.63 20.44
CA HIS A 107 5.04 -27.50 19.66
C HIS A 107 5.57 -26.14 20.15
N VAL A 108 6.19 -26.08 21.33
CA VAL A 108 6.86 -24.87 21.82
C VAL A 108 8.36 -24.98 21.67
N LEU A 109 8.91 -24.14 20.80
CA LEU A 109 10.34 -24.00 20.58
C LEU A 109 10.93 -23.01 21.58
N VAL A 110 11.80 -23.50 22.45
CA VAL A 110 12.48 -22.66 23.45
C VAL A 110 13.91 -22.38 23.00
N ARG A 111 14.31 -21.10 22.95
CA ARG A 111 15.66 -20.66 22.58
C ARG A 111 16.17 -19.60 23.55
N SER A 112 17.42 -19.76 23.98
CA SER A 112 18.18 -18.72 24.67
C SER A 112 19.02 -17.93 23.66
N LEU A 113 19.18 -16.63 23.91
CA LEU A 113 20.06 -15.76 23.16
C LEU A 113 21.27 -15.41 24.04
N ALA A 114 22.47 -15.63 23.50
CA ALA A 114 23.70 -15.42 24.24
C ALA A 114 23.94 -13.92 24.51
N SER A 115 24.63 -13.63 25.61
CA SER A 115 25.10 -12.27 25.94
C SER A 115 24.04 -11.17 26.05
N CYS A 116 22.77 -11.52 26.31
CA CYS A 116 21.71 -10.55 26.62
C CYS A 116 20.89 -10.95 27.84
N ALA A 117 20.25 -9.94 28.44
CA ALA A 117 19.31 -10.09 29.55
C ALA A 117 17.86 -10.09 29.03
N HIS A 118 16.99 -9.26 29.59
CA HIS A 118 15.56 -9.33 29.33
C HIS A 118 15.16 -8.74 27.96
N ALA A 119 15.86 -7.69 27.50
CA ALA A 119 15.45 -6.87 26.36
C ALA A 119 16.02 -7.42 25.04
N VAL A 120 15.75 -8.69 24.74
CA VAL A 120 16.36 -9.43 23.62
C VAL A 120 16.24 -8.73 22.25
N LEU A 121 15.13 -8.03 22.00
CA LEU A 121 14.90 -7.26 20.76
C LEU A 121 15.86 -6.07 20.61
N GLU A 122 16.30 -5.48 21.72
CA GLU A 122 17.19 -4.31 21.72
C GLU A 122 18.66 -4.73 21.90
N GLU A 123 18.91 -5.72 22.75
CA GLU A 123 20.27 -6.21 23.07
C GLU A 123 20.83 -7.11 21.97
N GLN A 124 19.99 -7.92 21.32
CA GLN A 124 20.38 -8.89 20.29
C GLN A 124 19.37 -8.91 19.11
N PRO A 125 19.18 -7.79 18.40
CA PRO A 125 18.15 -7.65 17.36
C PRO A 125 18.33 -8.66 16.22
N GLU A 126 19.56 -8.84 15.72
CA GLU A 126 19.83 -9.76 14.61
C GLU A 126 19.65 -11.22 15.00
N ALA A 127 20.13 -11.63 16.18
CA ALA A 127 19.96 -13.00 16.65
C ALA A 127 18.49 -13.31 16.93
N THR A 128 17.75 -12.35 17.50
CA THR A 128 16.30 -12.44 17.69
C THR A 128 15.57 -12.62 16.35
N ALA A 129 15.88 -11.77 15.37
CA ALA A 129 15.28 -11.86 14.03
C ALA A 129 15.58 -13.20 13.36
N ARG A 130 16.82 -13.72 13.46
CA ARG A 130 17.19 -15.03 12.91
C ARG A 130 16.38 -16.18 13.50
N GLU A 131 16.18 -16.22 14.82
CA GLU A 131 15.38 -17.29 15.44
C GLU A 131 13.90 -17.17 15.08
N ILE A 132 13.35 -15.95 14.96
CA ILE A 132 11.98 -15.73 14.47
C ILE A 132 11.83 -16.25 13.04
N VAL A 133 12.74 -15.88 12.13
CA VAL A 133 12.72 -16.34 10.73
C VAL A 133 12.82 -17.86 10.67
N ARG A 134 13.79 -18.47 11.38
CA ARG A 134 13.94 -19.93 11.43
C ARG A 134 12.67 -20.62 11.91
N PHE A 135 12.06 -20.10 12.97
CA PHE A 135 10.83 -20.65 13.51
C PHE A 135 9.67 -20.57 12.51
N LEU A 136 9.48 -19.42 11.86
CA LEU A 136 8.42 -19.24 10.87
C LEU A 136 8.65 -20.10 9.61
N SER A 137 9.91 -20.29 9.18
CA SER A 137 10.24 -21.15 8.03
C SER A 137 10.06 -22.64 8.32
N ALA A 138 10.30 -23.08 9.56
CA ALA A 138 10.15 -24.47 9.97
C ALA A 138 8.71 -24.83 10.38
N THR A 139 7.86 -23.81 10.58
CA THR A 139 6.47 -24.00 10.96
C THR A 139 5.62 -24.15 9.70
N PRO A 140 5.03 -25.33 9.43
CA PRO A 140 4.09 -25.45 8.32
C PRO A 140 2.92 -24.50 8.58
N LEU A 141 2.76 -23.52 7.70
CA LEU A 141 1.52 -22.76 7.63
C LEU A 141 0.39 -23.79 7.39
N PRO A 142 -0.78 -23.65 8.03
CA PRO A 142 -1.93 -24.45 7.63
C PRO A 142 -2.06 -24.34 6.11
N PRO A 143 -2.36 -25.45 5.41
CA PRO A 143 -2.54 -25.39 3.96
C PRO A 143 -3.49 -24.24 3.67
N ALA A 144 -3.10 -23.38 2.73
CA ALA A 144 -3.98 -22.31 2.31
C ALA A 144 -5.30 -22.99 1.92
N VAL A 145 -6.35 -22.78 2.74
CA VAL A 145 -7.73 -23.14 2.41
C VAL A 145 -7.92 -22.76 0.94
N GLY A 146 -8.29 -23.72 0.09
CA GLY A 146 -8.45 -23.41 -1.32
C GLY A 146 -9.41 -22.24 -1.42
N VAL A 147 -9.20 -21.33 -2.38
CA VAL A 147 -10.23 -20.33 -2.70
C VAL A 147 -11.57 -21.02 -3.04
N SER A 148 -11.53 -22.32 -3.39
CA SER A 148 -12.64 -23.24 -3.59
C SER A 148 -13.42 -23.67 -2.34
N ASP A 149 -12.87 -23.49 -1.12
CA ASP A 149 -13.47 -24.00 0.10
C ASP A 149 -14.22 -22.91 0.90
N CYS A 150 -14.19 -21.66 0.41
CA CYS A 150 -14.96 -20.56 0.99
C CYS A 150 -16.29 -20.40 0.24
N ASP A 151 -17.36 -20.23 1.00
CA ASP A 151 -18.67 -19.93 0.43
C ASP A 151 -18.64 -18.57 -0.27
N ASN A 152 -19.49 -18.41 -1.30
CA ASN A 152 -19.63 -17.13 -1.96
C ASN A 152 -20.13 -16.05 -0.98
N VAL A 153 -19.66 -14.82 -1.17
CA VAL A 153 -19.92 -13.72 -0.23
C VAL A 153 -21.07 -12.86 -0.75
N MET A 154 -22.18 -12.83 -0.03
CA MET A 154 -23.30 -11.93 -0.36
C MET A 154 -23.07 -10.53 0.21
N ILE A 155 -23.21 -9.50 -0.64
CA ILE A 155 -23.17 -8.09 -0.24
C ILE A 155 -24.51 -7.74 0.43
N ALA A 156 -24.48 -7.34 1.69
CA ALA A 156 -25.65 -6.92 2.47
C ALA A 156 -26.00 -5.44 2.23
N SER A 157 -25.00 -4.56 2.25
CA SER A 157 -25.19 -3.12 2.02
C SER A 157 -23.96 -2.47 1.38
N VAL A 158 -24.17 -1.32 0.75
CA VAL A 158 -23.10 -0.50 0.14
C VAL A 158 -23.34 0.96 0.49
N GLN A 159 -22.44 1.53 1.29
CA GLN A 159 -22.50 2.93 1.71
C GLN A 159 -21.53 3.77 0.91
N VAL A 160 -21.91 5.02 0.64
CA VAL A 160 -21.05 5.99 -0.06
C VAL A 160 -20.86 7.22 0.81
N ARG A 161 -19.59 7.63 0.97
CA ARG A 161 -19.20 8.80 1.77
C ARG A 161 -18.39 9.77 0.94
N ARG A 162 -18.56 11.08 1.14
CA ARG A 162 -17.72 12.10 0.51
C ARG A 162 -16.36 12.19 1.20
N MET A 163 -15.31 12.37 0.41
CA MET A 163 -13.94 12.46 0.88
C MET A 163 -13.23 13.63 0.21
N ASP A 164 -12.69 14.52 1.05
CA ASP A 164 -11.89 15.66 0.62
C ASP A 164 -10.48 15.53 1.21
N VAL A 165 -9.47 15.56 0.35
CA VAL A 165 -8.06 15.47 0.72
C VAL A 165 -7.33 16.73 0.28
N LYS A 166 -6.76 17.48 1.23
CA LYS A 166 -6.02 18.71 0.94
C LYS A 166 -4.65 18.41 0.35
N LEU A 167 -4.22 19.25 -0.58
CA LEU A 167 -2.88 19.22 -1.16
C LEU A 167 -1.99 20.25 -0.47
N LYS A 168 -0.71 19.91 -0.29
CA LYS A 168 0.30 20.82 0.30
C LYS A 168 0.52 22.05 -0.57
N ASP A 169 0.58 21.82 -1.88
CA ASP A 169 0.75 22.83 -2.91
C ASP A 169 -0.39 22.70 -3.93
N PRO A 170 -0.88 23.81 -4.53
CA PRO A 170 -1.87 23.74 -5.58
C PRO A 170 -1.38 22.91 -6.77
N LEU A 171 -2.17 21.92 -7.19
CA LEU A 171 -1.90 21.10 -8.35
C LEU A 171 -2.45 21.78 -9.61
N GLN A 172 -1.56 22.36 -10.41
CA GLN A 172 -1.92 22.90 -11.71
C GLN A 172 -2.08 21.77 -12.74
N LEU A 173 -3.28 21.64 -13.29
CA LEU A 173 -3.57 20.72 -14.39
C LEU A 173 -3.38 21.43 -15.74
N SER A 174 -3.41 20.66 -16.84
CA SER A 174 -3.26 21.20 -18.20
C SER A 174 -4.33 22.22 -18.59
N ARG A 175 -5.50 22.16 -17.94
CA ARG A 175 -6.62 23.10 -18.12
C ARG A 175 -7.33 23.34 -16.79
N GLY A 176 -7.87 24.54 -16.60
CA GLY A 176 -8.64 24.93 -15.41
C GLY A 176 -7.80 25.49 -14.26
N ASP A 177 -8.50 25.83 -13.17
CA ASP A 177 -7.89 26.36 -11.95
C ASP A 177 -7.07 25.29 -11.22
N ALA A 178 -6.02 25.72 -10.53
CA ALA A 178 -5.21 24.84 -9.72
C ALA A 178 -6.05 24.20 -8.60
N LEU A 179 -5.94 22.88 -8.45
CA LEU A 179 -6.63 22.15 -7.40
C LEU A 179 -5.89 22.28 -6.08
N THR A 180 -6.58 22.68 -5.02
CA THR A 180 -6.04 22.67 -3.64
C THR A 180 -6.59 21.51 -2.82
N VAL A 181 -7.66 20.87 -3.31
CA VAL A 181 -8.33 19.74 -2.67
C VAL A 181 -8.66 18.69 -3.73
N ARG A 182 -8.34 17.44 -3.43
CA ARG A 182 -8.80 16.26 -4.18
C ARG A 182 -10.12 15.81 -3.57
N LYS A 183 -11.20 15.98 -4.33
CA LYS A 183 -12.54 15.53 -3.95
C LYS A 183 -12.81 14.16 -4.54
N GLY A 184 -13.44 13.29 -3.76
CA GLY A 184 -13.80 11.94 -4.16
C GLY A 184 -14.79 11.32 -3.20
N PHE A 185 -14.89 10.00 -3.29
CA PHE A 185 -15.84 9.19 -2.53
C PHE A 185 -15.15 7.96 -1.95
N LEU A 186 -15.60 7.54 -0.77
CA LEU A 186 -15.30 6.23 -0.20
C LEU A 186 -16.53 5.34 -0.34
N ILE A 187 -16.30 4.11 -0.78
CA ILE A 187 -17.33 3.08 -0.96
C ILE A 187 -17.09 2.02 0.12
N GLU A 188 -18.07 1.77 0.97
CA GLU A 188 -18.02 0.77 2.03
C GLU A 188 -19.01 -0.35 1.69
N CYS A 189 -18.49 -1.52 1.27
CA CYS A 189 -19.28 -2.73 1.05
C CYS A 189 -19.28 -3.57 2.32
N ILE A 190 -20.46 -4.01 2.76
CA ILE A 190 -20.64 -4.86 3.93
C ILE A 190 -21.27 -6.18 3.46
N SER A 191 -20.72 -7.31 3.86
CA SER A 191 -21.29 -8.63 3.56
C SER A 191 -22.31 -9.08 4.61
N MET A 192 -23.12 -10.10 4.28
CA MET A 192 -24.01 -10.77 5.25
C MET A 192 -23.26 -11.39 6.43
N GLY A 193 -21.99 -11.76 6.25
CA GLY A 193 -21.11 -12.23 7.34
C GLY A 193 -20.51 -11.11 8.20
N GLY A 194 -20.81 -9.84 7.91
CA GLY A 194 -20.29 -8.68 8.64
C GLY A 194 -18.88 -8.25 8.24
N HIS A 195 -18.26 -8.90 7.25
CA HIS A 195 -17.01 -8.43 6.65
C HIS A 195 -17.24 -7.10 5.92
N VAL A 196 -16.21 -6.25 5.91
CA VAL A 196 -16.26 -4.91 5.30
C VAL A 196 -15.12 -4.75 4.34
N GLY A 197 -15.36 -4.17 3.17
CA GLY A 197 -14.32 -3.74 2.24
C GLY A 197 -14.54 -2.30 1.81
N VAL A 198 -13.45 -1.56 1.62
CA VAL A 198 -13.48 -0.12 1.33
C VAL A 198 -12.70 0.19 0.06
N GLY A 199 -13.32 0.97 -0.82
CA GLY A 199 -12.71 1.47 -2.04
C GLY A 199 -12.76 2.98 -2.13
N GLU A 200 -11.91 3.55 -2.99
CA GLU A 200 -11.83 4.98 -3.24
C GLU A 200 -12.16 5.32 -4.70
N CYS A 201 -13.03 6.30 -4.89
CA CYS A 201 -13.38 6.88 -6.18
C CYS A 201 -13.03 8.38 -6.22
N THR A 202 -11.84 8.71 -6.73
CA THR A 202 -11.32 10.10 -6.71
C THR A 202 -11.06 10.62 -8.11
N PRO A 203 -12.07 11.16 -8.82
CA PRO A 203 -11.90 11.64 -10.18
C PRO A 203 -10.93 12.83 -10.25
N LEU A 204 -10.15 12.88 -11.32
CA LEU A 204 -9.20 13.95 -11.63
C LEU A 204 -9.69 14.71 -12.89
N PRO A 205 -10.12 15.98 -12.76
CA PRO A 205 -10.56 16.79 -13.90
C PRO A 205 -9.54 16.81 -15.03
N GLY A 206 -10.00 16.69 -16.29
CA GLY A 206 -9.13 16.70 -17.47
C GLY A 206 -8.34 15.41 -17.72
N PHE A 207 -8.26 14.50 -16.75
CA PHE A 207 -7.73 13.14 -16.93
C PHE A 207 -8.85 12.10 -17.03
N HIS A 208 -9.96 12.35 -16.34
CA HIS A 208 -11.19 11.58 -16.50
C HIS A 208 -12.14 12.37 -17.38
N GLU A 209 -12.88 11.67 -18.24
CA GLU A 209 -13.87 12.27 -19.14
C GLU A 209 -15.06 12.84 -18.36
N GLN A 210 -15.48 12.15 -17.30
CA GLN A 210 -16.63 12.51 -16.49
C GLN A 210 -16.29 13.60 -15.47
N THR A 211 -17.24 14.51 -15.25
CA THR A 211 -17.20 15.50 -14.19
C THR A 211 -17.45 14.87 -12.81
N TYR A 212 -17.11 15.58 -11.74
CA TYR A 212 -17.34 15.11 -10.36
C TYR A 212 -18.80 14.73 -10.10
N GLY A 213 -19.76 15.53 -10.59
CA GLY A 213 -21.19 15.27 -10.40
C GLY A 213 -21.71 14.07 -11.21
N GLU A 214 -21.19 13.87 -12.43
CA GLU A 214 -21.51 12.68 -13.23
C GLU A 214 -20.96 11.41 -12.58
N VAL A 215 -19.74 11.47 -12.04
CA VAL A 215 -19.15 10.36 -11.27
C VAL A 215 -19.97 10.07 -10.01
N GLU A 216 -20.40 11.10 -9.26
CA GLU A 216 -21.28 10.93 -8.10
C GLU A 216 -22.55 10.18 -8.46
N GLN A 217 -23.26 10.65 -9.50
CA GLN A 217 -24.52 10.03 -9.93
C GLN A 217 -24.32 8.59 -10.40
N GLN A 218 -23.33 8.35 -11.28
CA GLN A 218 -23.04 7.02 -11.80
C GLN A 218 -22.60 6.06 -10.69
N LEU A 219 -21.84 6.54 -9.71
CA LEU A 219 -21.39 5.75 -8.56
C LEU A 219 -22.57 5.33 -7.69
N LEU A 220 -23.46 6.26 -7.35
CA LEU A 220 -24.66 5.97 -6.55
C LEU A 220 -25.57 4.96 -7.24
N ASP A 221 -25.72 5.05 -8.56
CA ASP A 221 -26.53 4.09 -9.32
C ASP A 221 -25.85 2.72 -9.42
N ALA A 222 -24.52 2.67 -9.53
CA ALA A 222 -23.78 1.42 -9.48
C ALA A 222 -23.88 0.73 -8.11
N CYS A 223 -23.71 1.48 -7.01
CA CYS A 223 -23.78 0.94 -5.65
C CYS A 223 -25.15 0.32 -5.33
N LYS A 224 -26.24 0.94 -5.80
CA LYS A 224 -27.60 0.38 -5.67
C LYS A 224 -27.75 -1.01 -6.30
N CYS A 225 -26.99 -1.30 -7.35
CA CYS A 225 -27.03 -2.57 -8.06
C CYS A 225 -26.18 -3.67 -7.39
N LEU A 226 -25.34 -3.33 -6.40
CA LEU A 226 -24.44 -4.28 -5.74
C LEU A 226 -25.07 -4.98 -4.53
N CYS A 227 -26.01 -4.35 -3.85
CA CYS A 227 -26.70 -4.97 -2.72
C CYS A 227 -27.38 -6.28 -3.15
N GLY A 228 -27.22 -7.33 -2.36
CA GLY A 228 -27.72 -8.69 -2.61
C GLY A 228 -26.94 -9.49 -3.65
N ARG A 229 -25.92 -8.91 -4.31
CA ARG A 229 -25.06 -9.67 -5.22
C ARG A 229 -24.15 -10.63 -4.48
N ILE A 230 -23.88 -11.76 -5.12
CA ILE A 230 -23.04 -12.83 -4.62
C ILE A 230 -21.67 -12.75 -5.30
N VAL A 231 -20.62 -12.51 -4.52
CA VAL A 231 -19.25 -12.37 -4.97
C VAL A 231 -18.52 -13.71 -4.84
N PRO A 232 -18.01 -14.28 -5.94
CA PRO A 232 -17.15 -15.45 -5.89
C PRO A 232 -15.83 -15.14 -5.17
N PRO A 233 -15.31 -16.02 -4.30
CA PRO A 233 -14.04 -15.78 -3.61
C PRO A 233 -12.84 -15.70 -4.57
N ASP A 234 -12.96 -16.24 -5.78
CA ASP A 234 -11.90 -16.21 -6.78
C ASP A 234 -11.74 -14.90 -7.54
N ILE A 235 -12.53 -13.88 -7.18
CA ILE A 235 -12.37 -12.49 -7.64
C ILE A 235 -10.93 -11.97 -7.44
N VAL A 236 -10.23 -12.49 -6.42
CA VAL A 236 -8.86 -12.12 -6.06
C VAL A 236 -7.81 -12.58 -7.07
N LYS A 237 -8.17 -13.44 -8.04
CA LYS A 237 -7.27 -13.89 -9.10
C LYS A 237 -7.01 -12.81 -10.16
N LEU A 238 -7.92 -11.85 -10.31
CA LEU A 238 -7.80 -10.74 -11.27
C LEU A 238 -7.50 -11.20 -12.71
N ASP A 239 -8.12 -12.32 -13.12
CA ASP A 239 -7.92 -12.98 -14.42
C ASP A 239 -9.06 -12.68 -15.43
N GLY A 240 -9.81 -11.62 -15.18
CA GLY A 240 -11.08 -11.30 -15.84
C GLY A 240 -12.29 -11.70 -14.98
N CYS A 241 -12.07 -12.34 -13.82
CA CYS A 241 -13.12 -12.74 -12.89
C CYS A 241 -13.92 -11.54 -12.35
N PHE A 242 -13.26 -10.41 -12.05
CA PHE A 242 -13.94 -9.22 -11.55
C PHE A 242 -14.91 -8.66 -12.56
N SER A 243 -14.45 -8.45 -13.79
CA SER A 243 -15.29 -7.95 -14.88
C SER A 243 -16.42 -8.91 -15.24
N ARG A 244 -16.15 -10.22 -15.30
CA ARG A 244 -17.16 -11.26 -15.57
C ARG A 244 -18.23 -11.29 -14.49
N TRP A 245 -17.84 -11.17 -13.22
CA TRP A 245 -18.80 -11.06 -12.14
C TRP A 245 -19.58 -9.77 -12.25
N LEU A 246 -18.91 -8.62 -12.32
CA LEU A 246 -19.56 -7.30 -12.25
C LEU A 246 -20.58 -7.09 -13.37
N PHE A 247 -20.26 -7.48 -14.60
CA PHE A 247 -21.13 -7.31 -15.78
C PHE A 247 -21.88 -8.58 -16.21
N GLY A 248 -21.69 -9.69 -15.50
CA GLY A 248 -22.35 -10.96 -15.81
C GLY A 248 -23.85 -10.98 -15.49
N GLU A 249 -24.53 -12.03 -15.95
CA GLU A 249 -25.93 -12.25 -15.61
C GLU A 249 -26.10 -12.51 -14.12
N ILE A 250 -27.24 -12.03 -13.59
CA ILE A 250 -27.65 -12.28 -12.21
C ILE A 250 -28.10 -13.73 -12.11
N THR A 251 -27.52 -14.45 -11.15
CA THR A 251 -27.78 -15.86 -10.88
C THR A 251 -29.16 -16.11 -10.30
N ASP A 252 -29.69 -17.33 -10.42
CA ASP A 252 -31.00 -17.67 -9.87
C ASP A 252 -31.05 -17.58 -8.33
N ILE A 253 -29.92 -17.77 -7.65
CA ILE A 253 -29.81 -17.57 -6.19
C ILE A 253 -29.95 -16.09 -5.83
N GLU A 254 -29.35 -15.18 -6.61
CA GLU A 254 -29.52 -13.74 -6.42
C GLU A 254 -30.97 -13.30 -6.69
N LYS A 255 -31.61 -13.87 -7.72
CA LYS A 255 -33.06 -13.66 -7.98
C LYS A 255 -33.93 -14.18 -6.83
N PHE A 256 -33.57 -15.32 -6.23
CA PHE A 256 -34.28 -15.87 -5.07
C PHE A 256 -34.11 -14.97 -3.83
N ALA A 257 -32.90 -14.48 -3.56
CA ALA A 257 -32.64 -13.55 -2.46
C ALA A 257 -33.43 -12.24 -2.62
N GLN A 258 -33.55 -11.73 -3.85
CA GLN A 258 -34.39 -10.57 -4.17
C GLN A 258 -35.86 -10.79 -3.77
N TRP A 259 -36.40 -11.98 -4.03
CA TRP A 259 -37.79 -12.31 -3.69
C TRP A 259 -38.00 -12.49 -2.18
N HIS A 260 -37.02 -13.04 -1.45
CA HIS A 260 -37.21 -13.45 -0.06
C HIS A 260 -36.98 -12.35 0.99
N PHE A 261 -36.12 -11.38 0.72
CA PHE A 261 -35.71 -10.36 1.71
C PHE A 261 -36.37 -8.99 1.54
N ASP A 262 -37.29 -8.82 0.58
CA ASP A 262 -38.00 -7.56 0.28
C ASP A 262 -37.04 -6.35 0.16
N VAL A 263 -35.87 -6.58 -0.45
CA VAL A 263 -34.83 -5.56 -0.65
C VAL A 263 -35.11 -4.87 -1.99
N PRO A 264 -35.57 -3.61 -2.03
CA PRO A 264 -36.20 -3.03 -3.22
C PRO A 264 -35.30 -2.85 -4.46
N GLN A 265 -34.00 -3.14 -4.34
CA GLN A 265 -32.98 -2.79 -5.35
C GLN A 265 -31.99 -3.92 -5.72
N VAL A 266 -32.16 -5.14 -5.17
CA VAL A 266 -31.28 -6.27 -5.50
C VAL A 266 -31.48 -6.67 -6.97
N GLY A 267 -30.39 -6.90 -7.70
CA GLY A 267 -30.46 -7.50 -9.04
C GLY A 267 -30.85 -6.54 -10.18
N ARG A 268 -30.54 -5.25 -10.08
CA ARG A 268 -30.53 -4.40 -11.28
C ARG A 268 -29.24 -4.62 -12.05
N GLN A 269 -29.35 -4.76 -13.37
CA GLN A 269 -28.17 -4.73 -14.22
C GLN A 269 -27.51 -3.35 -14.14
N LEU A 270 -26.19 -3.35 -14.15
CA LEU A 270 -25.42 -2.13 -14.31
C LEU A 270 -25.76 -1.44 -15.63
N PRO A 271 -25.55 -0.11 -15.74
CA PRO A 271 -25.86 0.63 -16.95
C PRO A 271 -25.23 0.01 -18.19
N ALA A 272 -26.00 -0.10 -19.28
CA ALA A 272 -25.54 -0.70 -20.54
C ALA A 272 -24.35 0.04 -21.19
N GLY A 273 -24.12 1.31 -20.84
CA GLY A 273 -22.97 2.11 -21.29
C GLY A 273 -21.67 1.86 -20.53
N GLY A 274 -21.65 0.90 -19.60
CA GLY A 274 -20.50 0.63 -18.74
C GLY A 274 -20.37 1.64 -17.58
N LEU A 275 -19.35 1.44 -16.76
CA LEU A 275 -18.98 2.34 -15.66
C LEU A 275 -17.70 3.08 -16.01
N SER A 276 -17.56 4.31 -15.51
CA SER A 276 -16.29 5.03 -15.64
C SER A 276 -15.14 4.25 -14.97
N PRO A 277 -13.91 4.34 -15.52
CA PRO A 277 -12.76 3.62 -14.98
C PRO A 277 -12.49 3.85 -13.48
N VAL A 278 -12.72 5.08 -13.00
CA VAL A 278 -12.53 5.43 -11.59
C VAL A 278 -13.52 4.72 -10.67
N ILE A 279 -14.76 4.52 -11.12
CA ILE A 279 -15.76 3.74 -10.38
C ILE A 279 -15.39 2.26 -10.38
N LEU A 280 -14.96 1.71 -11.53
CA LEU A 280 -14.51 0.32 -11.61
C LEU A 280 -13.37 0.03 -10.64
N ALA A 281 -12.35 0.89 -10.62
CA ALA A 281 -11.24 0.76 -9.69
C ALA A 281 -11.70 0.84 -8.22
N ALA A 282 -12.65 1.74 -7.92
CA ALA A 282 -13.19 1.90 -6.57
C ALA A 282 -13.97 0.67 -6.10
N LEU A 283 -14.85 0.14 -6.95
CA LEU A 283 -15.60 -1.08 -6.66
C LEU A 283 -14.69 -2.29 -6.51
N GLU A 284 -13.67 -2.40 -7.38
CA GLU A 284 -12.70 -3.49 -7.31
C GLU A 284 -11.92 -3.46 -5.99
N MET A 285 -11.43 -2.30 -5.56
CA MET A 285 -10.77 -2.17 -4.25
C MET A 285 -11.68 -2.61 -3.09
N ALA A 286 -12.93 -2.13 -3.07
CA ALA A 286 -13.88 -2.48 -2.02
C ALA A 286 -14.16 -3.99 -1.99
N ILE A 287 -14.38 -4.61 -3.16
CA ILE A 287 -14.71 -6.03 -3.28
C ILE A 287 -13.51 -6.92 -2.97
N LEU A 288 -12.31 -6.56 -3.42
CA LEU A 288 -11.10 -7.33 -3.11
C LEU A 288 -10.81 -7.34 -1.61
N GLN A 289 -10.97 -6.21 -0.93
CA GLN A 289 -10.80 -6.16 0.52
C GLN A 289 -11.91 -6.94 1.25
N LEU A 290 -13.16 -6.82 0.79
CA LEU A 290 -14.29 -7.58 1.33
C LEU A 290 -14.03 -9.09 1.28
N ILE A 291 -13.59 -9.58 0.12
CA ILE A 291 -13.27 -11.00 -0.08
C ILE A 291 -12.04 -11.40 0.74
N ALA A 292 -10.98 -10.60 0.79
CA ALA A 292 -9.81 -10.90 1.61
C ALA A 292 -10.20 -11.11 3.09
N HIS A 293 -11.07 -10.25 3.62
CA HIS A 293 -11.59 -10.39 4.98
C HIS A 293 -12.49 -11.61 5.16
N ALA A 294 -13.34 -11.94 4.18
CA ALA A 294 -14.17 -13.15 4.21
C ALA A 294 -13.35 -14.45 4.12
N LEU A 295 -12.20 -14.40 3.42
CA LEU A 295 -11.21 -15.47 3.37
C LEU A 295 -10.35 -15.55 4.65
N GLU A 296 -10.52 -14.62 5.59
CA GLU A 296 -9.67 -14.44 6.78
C GLU A 296 -8.17 -14.31 6.42
N ARG A 297 -7.88 -13.58 5.33
CA ARG A 297 -6.53 -13.39 4.81
C ARG A 297 -6.18 -11.92 4.69
N PRO A 298 -4.90 -11.56 4.91
CA PRO A 298 -4.36 -10.32 4.40
C PRO A 298 -4.60 -10.20 2.89
N LEU A 299 -4.99 -9.02 2.42
CA LEU A 299 -5.18 -8.71 1.01
C LEU A 299 -3.96 -9.09 0.17
N CYS A 300 -2.75 -8.77 0.64
CA CYS A 300 -1.51 -9.17 -0.02
C CYS A 300 -1.38 -10.69 -0.25
N ARG A 301 -1.95 -11.52 0.63
CA ARG A 301 -1.97 -12.98 0.50
C ARG A 301 -3.14 -13.47 -0.35
N ALA A 302 -4.29 -12.83 -0.24
CA ALA A 302 -5.45 -13.13 -1.08
C ALA A 302 -5.15 -12.88 -2.57
N LEU A 303 -4.42 -11.81 -2.87
CA LEU A 303 -4.02 -11.45 -4.24
C LEU A 303 -2.83 -12.24 -4.79
N SER A 304 -2.07 -12.94 -3.94
CA SER A 304 -0.85 -13.60 -4.41
C SER A 304 -1.17 -14.87 -5.23
N PRO A 305 -0.64 -15.02 -6.46
CA PRO A 305 -0.85 -16.21 -7.25
C PRO A 305 -0.30 -17.46 -6.55
N ALA A 306 -1.13 -18.47 -6.30
CA ALA A 306 -0.71 -19.73 -5.66
C ALA A 306 0.26 -20.58 -6.54
N SER A 307 0.45 -20.18 -7.80
CA SER A 307 1.16 -20.91 -8.83
C SER A 307 2.68 -20.80 -8.69
N SER A 308 3.28 -21.57 -7.76
CA SER A 308 4.65 -22.15 -7.81
C SER A 308 5.22 -22.58 -6.44
N GLY A 309 4.41 -22.69 -5.39
CA GLY A 309 4.88 -23.12 -4.06
C GLY A 309 5.68 -22.06 -3.29
N HIS A 310 5.98 -20.92 -3.92
CA HIS A 310 6.53 -19.72 -3.29
C HIS A 310 5.58 -18.55 -3.52
N VAL A 311 5.08 -17.97 -2.43
CA VAL A 311 4.26 -16.74 -2.47
C VAL A 311 5.17 -15.61 -2.95
N LYS A 312 4.90 -15.04 -4.13
CA LYS A 312 5.55 -13.81 -4.58
C LYS A 312 5.02 -12.65 -3.75
N LEU A 313 5.68 -12.39 -2.63
CA LEU A 313 5.35 -11.32 -1.69
C LEU A 313 6.60 -10.50 -1.40
N ARG A 314 6.67 -9.31 -1.97
CA ARG A 314 7.66 -8.30 -1.56
C ARG A 314 7.13 -7.53 -0.36
N SER A 315 7.93 -7.39 0.69
CA SER A 315 7.61 -6.52 1.83
C SER A 315 7.85 -5.04 1.49
N TYR A 316 8.92 -4.83 0.72
CA TYR A 316 9.46 -3.62 0.10
C TYR A 316 8.85 -3.20 -1.24
N VAL A 317 8.23 -2.02 -1.38
CA VAL A 317 8.00 -1.42 -2.72
C VAL A 317 8.71 -0.08 -2.86
N SER A 318 9.64 -0.02 -3.81
CA SER A 318 10.38 1.20 -4.15
C SER A 318 9.48 2.19 -4.87
N VAL A 319 9.57 3.47 -4.53
CA VAL A 319 8.85 4.57 -5.19
C VAL A 319 9.83 5.54 -5.82
N ASN A 320 9.46 6.15 -6.94
CA ASN A 320 10.26 7.19 -7.56
C ASN A 320 10.00 8.54 -6.87
N GLY A 321 10.99 9.44 -6.90
CA GLY A 321 10.74 10.84 -6.59
C GLY A 321 9.95 11.50 -7.71
N LEU A 322 9.25 12.59 -7.40
CA LEU A 322 8.53 13.40 -8.38
C LEU A 322 9.10 14.82 -8.38
N MET A 323 9.56 15.27 -9.55
CA MET A 323 9.99 16.64 -9.78
C MET A 323 9.04 17.33 -10.77
N THR A 324 8.35 18.37 -10.30
CA THR A 324 7.40 19.15 -11.10
C THR A 324 8.11 20.26 -11.87
N ARG A 325 7.43 20.85 -12.87
CA ARG A 325 7.98 21.95 -13.67
C ARG A 325 8.44 23.10 -12.76
N GLY A 326 9.65 23.60 -13.01
CA GLY A 326 10.27 24.68 -12.23
C GLY A 326 11.11 24.24 -11.03
N GLU A 327 11.04 22.98 -10.60
CA GLU A 327 11.92 22.43 -9.57
C GLU A 327 13.30 22.12 -10.18
N THR A 328 14.38 22.52 -9.50
CA THR A 328 15.78 22.38 -10.01
C THR A 328 16.67 21.53 -9.11
N GLN A 329 16.10 20.98 -8.04
CA GLN A 329 16.79 20.16 -7.05
C GLN A 329 16.19 18.76 -7.03
N LEU A 330 17.05 17.75 -6.99
CA LEU A 330 16.64 16.36 -6.84
C LEU A 330 15.93 16.18 -5.48
N PRO A 331 14.86 15.37 -5.42
CA PRO A 331 14.10 15.17 -4.19
C PRO A 331 14.97 14.49 -3.13
N ARG A 332 14.86 14.94 -1.88
CA ARG A 332 15.59 14.33 -0.75
C ARG A 332 14.83 13.10 -0.24
N GLY A 333 15.56 12.06 0.16
CA GLY A 333 14.98 10.90 0.84
C GLY A 333 14.33 9.84 -0.05
N CYS A 334 14.40 9.98 -1.38
CA CYS A 334 13.97 8.92 -2.29
C CYS A 334 15.01 7.78 -2.33
N SER A 335 14.63 6.63 -1.79
CA SER A 335 15.52 5.47 -1.64
C SER A 335 15.92 4.81 -2.96
N SER A 336 15.05 4.91 -3.98
CA SER A 336 15.27 4.27 -5.28
C SER A 336 16.32 4.97 -6.14
N LYS A 337 16.68 6.22 -5.80
CA LYS A 337 17.46 7.14 -6.64
C LYS A 337 16.91 7.26 -8.08
N ILE A 338 15.61 7.07 -8.26
CA ILE A 338 14.92 7.29 -9.53
C ILE A 338 13.98 8.48 -9.33
N VAL A 339 14.03 9.46 -10.23
CA VAL A 339 13.14 10.62 -10.20
C VAL A 339 12.42 10.79 -11.53
N LYS A 340 11.11 11.06 -11.45
CA LYS A 340 10.28 11.44 -12.58
C LYS A 340 10.33 12.96 -12.76
N VAL A 341 10.66 13.42 -13.96
CA VAL A 341 10.79 14.84 -14.30
C VAL A 341 9.78 15.18 -15.39
N LYS A 342 8.91 16.15 -15.12
CA LYS A 342 7.96 16.65 -16.13
C LYS A 342 8.65 17.55 -17.16
N VAL A 343 8.39 17.29 -18.44
CA VAL A 343 8.90 18.04 -19.61
C VAL A 343 7.74 18.42 -20.55
N GLY A 344 8.03 19.00 -21.72
CA GLY A 344 7.04 19.41 -22.71
C GLY A 344 6.26 20.66 -22.31
N GLY A 345 6.86 21.52 -21.49
CA GLY A 345 6.18 22.70 -20.93
C GLY A 345 6.53 24.02 -21.58
N LYS A 346 7.61 24.06 -22.35
CA LYS A 346 8.10 25.31 -22.95
C LYS A 346 7.72 25.41 -24.42
N GLU A 347 7.65 26.65 -24.91
CA GLU A 347 7.47 26.93 -26.33
C GLU A 347 8.72 26.54 -27.13
N ASP A 348 9.92 26.81 -26.59
CA ASP A 348 11.19 26.41 -27.19
C ASP A 348 11.69 25.08 -26.58
N VAL A 349 11.73 24.06 -27.43
CA VAL A 349 12.17 22.71 -27.11
C VAL A 349 13.65 22.67 -26.72
N LYS A 350 14.51 23.51 -27.33
CA LYS A 350 15.95 23.54 -27.03
C LYS A 350 16.22 24.13 -25.67
N GLU A 351 15.49 25.19 -25.32
CA GLU A 351 15.59 25.81 -24.00
C GLU A 351 15.24 24.81 -22.89
N GLU A 352 14.20 23.99 -23.10
CA GLU A 352 13.83 22.92 -22.16
C GLU A 352 14.90 21.81 -22.12
N ALA A 353 15.45 21.41 -23.27
CA ALA A 353 16.52 20.42 -23.34
C ALA A 353 17.80 20.85 -22.60
N GLU A 354 18.16 22.13 -22.66
CA GLU A 354 19.29 22.68 -21.90
C GLU A 354 19.07 22.60 -20.38
N GLU A 355 17.85 22.87 -19.91
CA GLU A 355 17.50 22.74 -18.50
C GLU A 355 17.59 21.29 -18.04
N ILE A 356 17.03 20.36 -18.84
CA ILE A 356 17.08 18.93 -18.56
C ILE A 356 18.53 18.43 -18.59
N SER A 357 19.38 18.94 -19.46
CA SER A 357 20.81 18.60 -19.48
C SER A 357 21.50 18.98 -18.16
N ARG A 358 21.17 20.12 -17.56
CA ARG A 358 21.70 20.50 -16.23
C ARG A 358 21.22 19.55 -15.13
N ILE A 359 19.98 19.05 -15.22
CA ILE A 359 19.44 18.06 -14.28
C ILE A 359 20.13 16.71 -14.47
N VAL A 360 20.37 16.28 -15.71
CA VAL A 360 21.13 15.06 -16.03
C VAL A 360 22.52 15.11 -15.42
N GLU A 361 23.25 16.23 -15.54
CA GLU A 361 24.58 16.36 -14.96
C GLU A 361 24.58 16.22 -13.43
N LYS A 362 23.61 16.81 -12.74
CA LYS A 362 23.42 16.61 -11.29
C LYS A 362 23.11 15.15 -10.96
N ALA A 363 22.22 14.54 -11.74
CA ALA A 363 21.83 13.14 -11.57
C ALA A 363 23.05 12.21 -11.69
N LYS A 364 23.94 12.44 -12.66
CA LYS A 364 25.20 11.67 -12.79
C LYS A 364 26.08 11.78 -11.55
N GLN A 365 26.29 13.01 -11.06
CA GLN A 365 27.16 13.28 -9.91
C GLN A 365 26.68 12.57 -8.63
N GLU A 366 25.37 12.49 -8.44
CA GLU A 366 24.76 11.91 -7.25
C GLU A 366 24.30 10.44 -7.42
N GLY A 367 24.44 9.89 -8.63
CA GLY A 367 24.07 8.52 -8.99
C GLY A 367 22.56 8.29 -9.08
N TRP A 368 21.82 9.26 -9.59
CA TRP A 368 20.38 9.16 -9.86
C TRP A 368 20.10 8.74 -11.31
N ARG A 369 18.92 8.15 -11.51
CA ARG A 369 18.33 7.91 -12.83
C ARG A 369 17.07 8.74 -13.02
N LEU A 370 16.81 9.13 -14.27
CA LEU A 370 15.69 9.99 -14.63
C LEU A 370 14.65 9.23 -15.45
N ARG A 371 13.39 9.56 -15.23
CA ARG A 371 12.28 9.21 -16.12
C ARG A 371 11.63 10.52 -16.56
N LEU A 372 11.57 10.78 -17.85
CA LEU A 372 10.95 12.01 -18.34
C LEU A 372 9.46 11.76 -18.58
N ASP A 373 8.62 12.77 -18.41
CA ASP A 373 7.17 12.69 -18.70
C ASP A 373 6.72 13.92 -19.46
N SER A 374 6.34 13.72 -20.73
CA SER A 374 5.95 14.81 -21.62
C SER A 374 4.43 15.02 -21.66
N ASN A 375 3.61 14.05 -21.24
CA ASN A 375 2.16 14.08 -21.42
C ASN A 375 1.74 14.43 -22.86
N ARG A 376 2.31 13.75 -23.87
CA ARG A 376 2.04 13.89 -25.31
C ARG A 376 2.27 15.30 -25.89
N SER A 377 3.34 15.97 -25.47
CA SER A 377 3.54 17.38 -25.80
C SER A 377 4.00 17.63 -27.25
N TRP A 378 4.73 16.70 -27.86
CA TRP A 378 5.48 16.96 -29.09
C TRP A 378 4.96 16.19 -30.31
N ASP A 379 5.23 16.72 -31.50
CA ASP A 379 5.31 15.87 -32.69
C ASP A 379 6.67 15.15 -32.76
N LEU A 380 6.86 14.30 -33.77
CA LEU A 380 8.07 13.49 -33.90
C LEU A 380 9.32 14.36 -34.06
N GLU A 381 9.25 15.40 -34.90
CA GLU A 381 10.36 16.30 -35.18
C GLU A 381 10.82 17.03 -33.92
N GLN A 382 9.87 17.60 -33.16
CA GLN A 382 10.14 18.27 -31.89
C GLN A 382 10.75 17.32 -30.86
N ALA A 383 10.22 16.09 -30.72
CA ALA A 383 10.75 15.13 -29.76
C ALA A 383 12.17 14.67 -30.12
N VAL A 384 12.47 14.51 -31.42
CA VAL A 384 13.83 14.19 -31.89
C VAL A 384 14.77 15.37 -31.64
N GLU A 385 14.35 16.61 -31.89
CA GLU A 385 15.13 17.82 -31.61
C GLU A 385 15.44 17.95 -30.10
N PHE A 386 14.45 17.68 -29.24
CA PHE A 386 14.61 17.67 -27.79
C PHE A 386 15.71 16.69 -27.34
N VAL A 387 15.61 15.42 -27.77
CA VAL A 387 16.57 14.38 -27.38
C VAL A 387 17.96 14.65 -27.97
N GLY A 388 18.02 15.15 -29.21
CA GLY A 388 19.26 15.57 -29.85
C GLY A 388 19.97 16.69 -29.09
N ALA A 389 19.22 17.67 -28.58
CA ALA A 389 19.76 18.77 -27.79
C ALA A 389 20.26 18.34 -26.39
N ILE A 390 19.69 17.28 -25.80
CA ILE A 390 20.21 16.68 -24.56
C ILE A 390 21.57 15.99 -24.79
N GLY A 391 21.79 15.42 -25.97
CA GLY A 391 23.03 14.77 -26.36
C GLY A 391 23.13 13.30 -25.94
N HIS A 392 23.74 12.46 -26.80
CA HIS A 392 23.73 11.00 -26.65
C HIS A 392 24.39 10.48 -25.36
N ASP A 393 25.48 11.12 -24.89
CA ASP A 393 26.17 10.71 -23.66
C ASP A 393 25.31 10.87 -22.40
N ASN A 394 24.31 11.76 -22.47
CA ASN A 394 23.39 12.05 -21.37
C ASN A 394 22.23 11.05 -21.28
N LEU A 395 21.92 10.34 -22.38
CA LEU A 395 20.77 9.43 -22.44
C LEU A 395 20.92 8.20 -21.53
N ARG A 396 22.14 7.80 -21.16
CA ARG A 396 22.39 6.65 -20.27
C ARG A 396 21.81 6.82 -18.85
N VAL A 397 21.54 8.06 -18.46
CA VAL A 397 20.97 8.41 -17.15
C VAL A 397 19.45 8.40 -17.19
N ILE A 398 18.87 8.45 -18.39
CA ILE A 398 17.43 8.50 -18.62
C ILE A 398 16.95 7.07 -18.89
N ASP A 399 16.14 6.52 -18.00
CA ASP A 399 15.59 5.16 -18.15
C ASP A 399 14.65 5.09 -19.37
N TYR A 400 13.76 6.08 -19.49
CA TYR A 400 12.81 6.24 -20.59
C TYR A 400 12.14 7.62 -20.55
N ILE A 401 11.39 7.95 -21.61
CA ILE A 401 10.44 9.06 -21.66
C ILE A 401 8.98 8.57 -21.77
N GLU A 402 8.11 9.01 -20.87
CA GLU A 402 6.67 8.73 -20.86
C GLU A 402 5.96 9.62 -21.88
N GLU A 403 5.27 8.97 -22.83
CA GLU A 403 4.36 9.60 -23.81
C GLU A 403 4.96 10.85 -24.47
N PRO A 404 6.09 10.75 -25.20
CA PRO A 404 6.72 11.91 -25.83
C PRO A 404 5.88 12.53 -26.96
N LEU A 405 5.08 11.71 -27.66
CA LEU A 405 4.44 12.09 -28.92
C LEU A 405 2.93 12.26 -28.78
N LYS A 406 2.37 13.19 -29.56
CA LYS A 406 0.93 13.33 -29.81
C LYS A 406 0.34 12.07 -30.45
N ASP A 407 1.07 11.47 -31.39
CA ASP A 407 0.72 10.20 -32.04
C ASP A 407 1.68 9.10 -31.58
N PHE A 408 1.20 8.24 -30.68
CA PHE A 408 2.01 7.16 -30.12
C PHE A 408 2.40 6.09 -31.17
N ARG A 409 1.73 6.04 -32.33
CA ARG A 409 2.06 5.07 -33.39
C ARG A 409 3.42 5.37 -34.03
N GLN A 410 3.96 6.57 -33.84
CA GLN A 410 5.29 6.97 -34.31
C GLN A 410 6.41 6.67 -33.29
N LEU A 411 6.10 6.07 -32.13
CA LEU A 411 7.08 5.76 -31.10
C LEU A 411 8.22 4.81 -31.55
N PRO A 412 7.97 3.77 -32.39
CA PRO A 412 9.05 2.98 -32.96
C PRO A 412 10.04 3.82 -33.76
N GLN A 413 9.54 4.72 -34.60
CA GLN A 413 10.37 5.65 -35.39
C GLN A 413 11.15 6.62 -34.49
N PHE A 414 10.53 7.13 -33.43
CA PHE A 414 11.20 7.95 -32.43
C PHE A 414 12.37 7.19 -31.76
N PHE A 415 12.15 5.93 -31.38
CA PHE A 415 13.20 5.10 -30.80
C PHE A 415 14.33 4.83 -31.79
N GLU A 416 14.02 4.52 -33.05
CA GLU A 416 15.03 4.32 -34.11
C GLU A 416 15.91 5.56 -34.32
N LEU A 417 15.32 6.75 -34.30
CA LEU A 417 16.03 8.01 -34.55
C LEU A 417 16.85 8.49 -33.36
N THR A 418 16.41 8.21 -32.14
CA THR A 418 17.01 8.81 -30.92
C THR A 418 17.77 7.82 -30.04
N GLY A 419 17.42 6.54 -30.11
CA GLY A 419 17.86 5.50 -29.18
C GLY A 419 17.28 5.62 -27.76
N LEU A 420 16.42 6.62 -27.48
CA LEU A 420 15.80 6.79 -26.17
C LEU A 420 14.53 5.93 -26.09
N ARG A 421 14.48 5.04 -25.10
CA ARG A 421 13.30 4.19 -24.85
C ARG A 421 12.13 5.01 -24.35
N TYR A 422 10.92 4.52 -24.60
CA TYR A 422 9.68 5.19 -24.24
C TYR A 422 8.80 4.34 -23.32
N ALA A 423 7.86 5.00 -22.67
CA ALA A 423 6.85 4.37 -21.83
C ALA A 423 5.45 4.87 -22.20
N LEU A 424 4.47 3.99 -22.04
CA LEU A 424 3.06 4.26 -22.37
C LEU A 424 2.26 4.55 -21.11
N ASP A 425 1.39 5.56 -21.16
CA ASP A 425 0.49 5.98 -20.07
C ASP A 425 -0.91 6.22 -20.67
N GLU A 426 -1.17 7.39 -21.26
CA GLU A 426 -2.46 7.68 -21.90
C GLU A 426 -2.78 6.73 -23.08
N SER A 427 -1.77 6.18 -23.74
CA SER A 427 -1.95 5.25 -24.89
C SER A 427 -2.48 3.89 -24.48
N LEU A 428 -2.40 3.54 -23.19
CA LEU A 428 -2.92 2.28 -22.67
C LEU A 428 -4.45 2.20 -22.68
N LEU A 429 -5.13 3.33 -22.88
CA LEU A 429 -6.58 3.40 -23.07
C LEU A 429 -7.00 2.94 -24.47
N ASP A 430 -6.09 2.94 -25.45
CA ASP A 430 -6.33 2.49 -26.81
C ASP A 430 -5.71 1.12 -27.04
N ASP A 431 -6.52 0.07 -27.24
CA ASP A 431 -6.02 -1.30 -27.42
C ASP A 431 -5.05 -1.46 -28.62
N SER A 432 -4.98 -0.52 -29.57
CA SER A 432 -4.01 -0.57 -30.67
C SER A 432 -2.55 -0.41 -30.23
N TRP A 433 -2.27 0.03 -28.99
CA TRP A 433 -0.92 0.03 -28.42
C TRP A 433 -0.24 -1.35 -28.45
N GLN A 434 -1.03 -2.43 -28.49
CA GLN A 434 -0.54 -3.82 -28.49
C GLN A 434 0.39 -4.13 -29.67
N GLN A 435 0.33 -3.34 -30.75
CA GLN A 435 1.27 -3.43 -31.86
C GLN A 435 2.71 -3.09 -31.42
N LEU A 436 2.88 -2.33 -30.34
CA LEU A 436 4.16 -1.96 -29.73
C LEU A 436 4.60 -2.96 -28.65
N ALA A 437 3.82 -3.99 -28.33
CA ALA A 437 4.05 -4.84 -27.16
C ALA A 437 5.37 -5.62 -27.20
N GLU A 438 5.93 -5.83 -28.39
CA GLU A 438 7.21 -6.51 -28.64
C GLU A 438 8.31 -5.52 -29.11
N ASP A 439 8.00 -4.23 -29.18
CA ASP A 439 8.96 -3.22 -29.63
C ASP A 439 10.09 -3.04 -28.61
N PRO A 440 11.37 -3.08 -29.02
CA PRO A 440 12.51 -2.94 -28.12
C PRO A 440 12.63 -1.54 -27.49
N GLY A 441 12.01 -0.53 -28.10
CA GLY A 441 11.92 0.82 -27.57
C GLY A 441 10.95 0.95 -26.40
N LEU A 442 9.98 0.04 -26.26
CA LEU A 442 9.01 0.06 -25.17
C LEU A 442 9.65 -0.41 -23.85
N ALA A 443 10.00 0.54 -22.99
CA ALA A 443 10.61 0.26 -21.69
C ALA A 443 9.58 -0.04 -20.59
N ALA A 444 8.42 0.62 -20.58
CA ALA A 444 7.47 0.51 -19.49
C ALA A 444 6.01 0.76 -19.88
N LEU A 445 5.09 0.13 -19.14
CA LEU A 445 3.68 0.49 -19.09
C LEU A 445 3.41 1.21 -17.76
N VAL A 446 2.97 2.46 -17.82
CA VAL A 446 2.58 3.27 -16.66
C VAL A 446 1.12 2.96 -16.32
N LEU A 447 0.91 2.11 -15.32
CA LEU A 447 -0.39 1.58 -14.97
C LEU A 447 -1.04 2.44 -13.89
N LYS A 448 -2.10 3.18 -14.24
CA LYS A 448 -2.91 3.96 -13.29
C LYS A 448 -4.29 3.32 -13.12
N PRO A 449 -4.56 2.59 -12.03
CA PRO A 449 -5.78 1.80 -11.88
C PRO A 449 -7.06 2.63 -12.05
N THR A 450 -7.12 3.85 -11.53
CA THR A 450 -8.28 4.76 -11.66
C THR A 450 -8.56 5.21 -13.09
N LEU A 451 -7.53 5.32 -13.94
CA LEU A 451 -7.72 5.66 -15.36
C LEU A 451 -8.00 4.41 -16.21
N LEU A 452 -7.44 3.26 -15.82
CA LEU A 452 -7.52 2.02 -16.59
C LEU A 452 -8.74 1.15 -16.25
N GLY A 453 -9.37 1.37 -15.10
CA GLY A 453 -10.54 0.60 -14.68
C GLY A 453 -10.24 -0.53 -13.70
N GLY A 454 -9.16 -0.42 -12.92
CA GLY A 454 -8.80 -1.35 -11.86
C GLY A 454 -7.49 -2.12 -12.07
N LEU A 455 -7.07 -2.80 -11.01
CA LEU A 455 -5.94 -3.71 -10.92
C LEU A 455 -6.08 -4.91 -11.85
N GLU A 456 -7.28 -5.44 -12.09
CA GLU A 456 -7.49 -6.52 -13.07
C GLU A 456 -7.04 -6.09 -14.47
N ARG A 457 -7.43 -4.88 -14.90
CA ARG A 457 -6.98 -4.33 -16.17
C ARG A 457 -5.46 -4.11 -16.17
N CYS A 458 -4.88 -3.61 -15.09
CA CYS A 458 -3.43 -3.48 -14.96
C CYS A 458 -2.71 -4.83 -15.14
N CYS A 459 -3.21 -5.90 -14.50
CA CYS A 459 -2.66 -7.25 -14.64
C CYS A 459 -2.81 -7.81 -16.05
N GLN A 460 -3.92 -7.50 -16.74
CA GLN A 460 -4.11 -7.87 -18.15
C GLN A 460 -3.12 -7.16 -19.07
N LEU A 461 -2.89 -5.86 -18.86
CA LEU A 461 -1.96 -5.06 -19.66
C LEU A 461 -0.51 -5.54 -19.49
N GLN A 462 -0.07 -5.80 -18.25
CA GLN A 462 1.26 -6.39 -18.00
C GLN A 462 1.45 -7.71 -18.75
N ARG A 463 0.46 -8.61 -18.71
CA ARG A 463 0.52 -9.91 -19.42
C ARG A 463 0.61 -9.77 -20.95
N ARG A 464 0.18 -8.63 -21.50
CA ARG A 464 0.25 -8.34 -22.93
C ARG A 464 1.61 -7.77 -23.36
N ALA A 465 2.39 -7.18 -22.46
CA ALA A 465 3.74 -6.70 -22.75
C ALA A 465 4.75 -7.85 -22.88
N ARG A 466 4.97 -8.34 -24.09
CA ARG A 466 5.82 -9.51 -24.38
C ARG A 466 7.30 -9.17 -24.61
N GLY A 467 7.62 -7.91 -24.91
CA GLY A 467 8.98 -7.42 -25.15
C GLY A 467 9.82 -7.15 -23.90
N GLY A 468 9.33 -7.48 -22.71
CA GLY A 468 10.05 -7.25 -21.45
C GLY A 468 9.85 -5.85 -20.84
N ALA A 469 8.87 -5.09 -21.34
CA ALA A 469 8.51 -3.80 -20.75
C ALA A 469 8.07 -3.95 -19.28
N MET A 470 8.57 -3.09 -18.41
CA MET A 470 8.22 -3.14 -16.98
C MET A 470 6.82 -2.57 -16.73
N ALA A 471 6.08 -3.17 -15.81
CA ALA A 471 4.84 -2.59 -15.30
C ALA A 471 5.14 -1.62 -14.16
N VAL A 472 4.77 -0.35 -14.32
CA VAL A 472 4.95 0.71 -13.32
C VAL A 472 3.58 1.15 -12.82
N LEU A 473 3.11 0.59 -11.69
CA LEU A 473 1.97 1.18 -10.98
C LEU A 473 2.25 2.65 -10.64
N SER A 474 1.28 3.51 -10.95
CA SER A 474 1.32 4.95 -10.74
C SER A 474 -0.03 5.43 -10.21
N SER A 475 -0.02 6.57 -9.54
CA SER A 475 -1.21 7.22 -8.99
C SER A 475 -1.60 8.47 -9.80
N ALA A 476 -2.88 8.83 -9.75
CA ALA A 476 -3.46 10.07 -10.27
C ALA A 476 -3.92 10.99 -9.11
N PHE A 477 -3.05 11.14 -8.08
CA PHE A 477 -3.32 11.92 -6.87
C PHE A 477 -4.56 11.44 -6.09
N GLU A 478 -4.69 10.13 -5.92
CA GLU A 478 -5.60 9.49 -4.96
C GLU A 478 -5.10 9.65 -3.51
N SER A 479 -5.92 9.30 -2.54
CA SER A 479 -5.59 9.33 -1.11
C SER A 479 -4.70 8.15 -0.68
N GLY A 480 -4.28 8.12 0.59
CA GLY A 480 -3.50 7.03 1.15
C GLY A 480 -4.19 5.66 1.09
N LEU A 481 -5.53 5.61 1.04
CA LEU A 481 -6.28 4.37 0.85
C LEU A 481 -5.90 3.70 -0.47
N ALA A 482 -6.10 4.37 -1.60
CA ALA A 482 -5.72 3.84 -2.91
C ALA A 482 -4.21 3.53 -3.00
N HIS A 483 -3.36 4.37 -2.42
CA HIS A 483 -1.91 4.12 -2.36
C HIS A 483 -1.57 2.83 -1.60
N CYS A 484 -2.31 2.46 -0.55
CA CYS A 484 -2.13 1.18 0.13
C CYS A 484 -2.47 0.00 -0.78
N PHE A 485 -3.59 0.06 -1.51
CA PHE A 485 -3.92 -0.95 -2.52
C PHE A 485 -2.83 -1.04 -3.60
N TYR A 486 -2.32 0.08 -4.08
CA TYR A 486 -1.30 0.10 -5.14
C TYR A 486 0.05 -0.42 -4.63
N GLY A 487 0.43 -0.10 -3.39
CA GLY A 487 1.61 -0.66 -2.75
C GLY A 487 1.53 -2.18 -2.60
N ILE A 488 0.39 -2.68 -2.12
CA ILE A 488 0.13 -4.12 -2.03
C ILE A 488 0.19 -4.77 -3.43
N ALA A 489 -0.54 -4.22 -4.41
CA ALA A 489 -0.57 -4.73 -5.77
C ALA A 489 0.81 -4.73 -6.43
N ALA A 490 1.59 -3.67 -6.28
CA ALA A 490 2.97 -3.60 -6.74
C ALA A 490 3.84 -4.67 -6.07
N GLY A 491 3.59 -4.99 -4.80
CA GLY A 491 4.34 -6.02 -4.05
C GLY A 491 4.02 -7.46 -4.46
N VAL A 492 2.82 -7.74 -4.98
CA VAL A 492 2.30 -9.11 -5.14
C VAL A 492 1.82 -9.49 -6.53
N LEU A 493 1.31 -8.53 -7.31
CA LEU A 493 0.71 -8.77 -8.64
C LEU A 493 1.67 -8.50 -9.79
N LEU A 494 2.55 -7.50 -9.65
CA LEU A 494 3.39 -7.07 -10.75
C LEU A 494 4.72 -7.83 -10.86
N ASP A 495 5.15 -8.05 -12.09
CA ASP A 495 6.47 -8.58 -12.39
C ASP A 495 7.53 -7.49 -12.26
N GLY A 496 8.73 -7.87 -11.82
CA GLY A 496 9.83 -6.92 -11.63
C GLY A 496 10.75 -7.27 -10.46
N GLU A 497 11.83 -6.51 -10.36
CA GLU A 497 12.83 -6.59 -9.30
C GLU A 497 12.53 -5.58 -8.19
N GLU A 498 13.09 -5.77 -6.99
CA GLU A 498 12.92 -4.81 -5.88
C GLU A 498 13.44 -3.40 -6.21
N ALA A 499 14.37 -3.30 -7.17
CA ALA A 499 14.93 -2.04 -7.64
C ALA A 499 13.96 -1.24 -8.54
N ASN A 500 12.87 -1.87 -9.02
CA ASN A 500 11.90 -1.18 -9.86
C ASN A 500 11.10 -0.18 -9.01
N ALA A 501 11.26 1.10 -9.30
CA ALA A 501 10.52 2.16 -8.65
C ALA A 501 9.15 2.39 -9.31
N HIS A 502 8.11 2.53 -8.48
CA HIS A 502 6.74 2.80 -8.87
C HIS A 502 6.40 4.29 -8.76
N GLY A 503 5.47 4.75 -9.60
CA GLY A 503 4.98 6.13 -9.71
C GLY A 503 4.03 6.55 -8.60
N LEU A 504 4.30 6.14 -7.35
CA LEU A 504 3.36 6.26 -6.23
C LEU A 504 3.70 7.40 -5.26
N SER A 505 4.65 8.29 -5.57
CA SER A 505 5.06 9.37 -4.66
C SER A 505 4.07 10.53 -4.53
N THR A 506 2.92 10.51 -5.23
CA THR A 506 1.94 11.59 -5.11
C THR A 506 1.38 11.74 -3.69
N PHE A 507 1.41 10.68 -2.86
CA PHE A 507 1.04 10.80 -1.44
C PHE A 507 1.89 11.84 -0.68
N GLU A 508 3.12 12.14 -1.14
CA GLU A 508 3.99 13.13 -0.52
C GLU A 508 3.45 14.56 -0.68
N ARG A 509 2.58 14.78 -1.66
CA ARG A 509 1.93 16.08 -1.95
C ARG A 509 0.61 16.26 -1.21
N LEU A 510 0.14 15.26 -0.47
CA LEU A 510 -1.07 15.35 0.34
C LEU A 510 -0.77 16.00 1.69
N GLU A 511 -1.54 17.02 2.06
CA GLU A 511 -1.49 17.67 3.37
C GLU A 511 -2.28 16.86 4.40
N THR A 512 -3.48 16.42 4.01
CA THR A 512 -4.32 15.50 4.80
C THR A 512 -4.37 14.14 4.13
N ASP A 513 -4.91 13.13 4.81
CA ASP A 513 -5.03 11.77 4.26
C ASP A 513 -6.37 11.15 4.69
N SER A 514 -6.84 10.17 3.92
CA SER A 514 -8.00 9.34 4.24
C SER A 514 -7.69 8.26 5.28
N LEU A 515 -6.40 7.94 5.46
CA LEU A 515 -5.92 6.99 6.47
C LEU A 515 -5.88 7.61 7.86
N THR A 516 -5.76 6.76 8.88
CA THR A 516 -5.52 7.23 10.26
C THR A 516 -4.07 7.70 10.42
N ILE A 517 -3.13 6.90 9.91
CA ILE A 517 -1.73 7.29 9.78
C ILE A 517 -1.50 7.64 8.30
N PRO A 518 -1.15 8.90 7.97
CA PRO A 518 -0.91 9.30 6.59
C PRO A 518 0.12 8.42 5.90
N MET A 519 -0.06 8.16 4.61
CA MET A 519 0.81 7.28 3.83
C MET A 519 2.28 7.69 3.87
N SER A 520 2.55 9.01 3.92
CA SER A 520 3.91 9.56 4.08
C SER A 520 4.61 9.12 5.38
N GLN A 521 3.86 8.75 6.42
CA GLN A 521 4.37 8.20 7.68
C GLN A 521 4.35 6.66 7.71
N SER A 522 3.78 6.04 6.68
CA SER A 522 3.70 4.58 6.49
C SER A 522 4.86 4.01 5.66
N MET A 523 5.82 4.86 5.29
CA MET A 523 7.04 4.49 4.57
C MET A 523 8.12 3.92 5.52
N TRP A 524 8.91 2.98 5.01
CA TRP A 524 10.11 2.45 5.66
C TRP A 524 11.34 2.67 4.77
N ASN A 525 12.30 3.48 5.25
CA ASN A 525 13.49 3.87 4.49
C ASN A 525 13.17 4.34 3.06
N GLY A 526 12.16 5.20 2.89
CA GLY A 526 11.75 5.73 1.58
C GLY A 526 11.15 4.68 0.63
N ARG A 527 10.67 3.54 1.15
CA ARG A 527 9.91 2.51 0.43
C ARG A 527 8.55 2.29 1.09
N ILE A 528 7.55 1.90 0.31
CA ILE A 528 6.24 1.52 0.83
C ILE A 528 6.39 0.17 1.54
N ASP A 529 5.92 0.08 2.78
CA ASP A 529 5.83 -1.16 3.55
C ASP A 529 4.47 -1.82 3.31
N VAL A 530 4.47 -2.95 2.61
CA VAL A 530 3.25 -3.69 2.23
C VAL A 530 2.44 -4.13 3.46
N PHE A 531 3.09 -4.51 4.55
CA PHE A 531 2.39 -4.95 5.76
C PHE A 531 1.80 -3.77 6.53
N LYS A 532 2.43 -2.60 6.46
CA LYS A 532 1.85 -1.38 7.02
C LYS A 532 0.64 -0.92 6.20
N CYS A 533 0.70 -1.00 4.88
CA CYS A 533 -0.46 -0.78 4.02
C CYS A 533 -1.63 -1.70 4.38
N GLU A 534 -1.36 -2.99 4.57
CA GLU A 534 -2.35 -3.97 5.02
C GLU A 534 -3.01 -3.56 6.35
N GLN A 535 -2.18 -3.13 7.33
CA GLN A 535 -2.68 -2.67 8.62
C GLN A 535 -3.54 -1.41 8.51
N GLU A 536 -3.15 -0.44 7.70
CA GLU A 536 -3.95 0.78 7.50
C GLU A 536 -5.27 0.49 6.78
N LEU A 537 -5.27 -0.40 5.78
CA LEU A 537 -6.50 -0.87 5.13
C LEU A 537 -7.41 -1.60 6.12
N PHE A 538 -6.88 -2.45 7.00
CA PHE A 538 -7.68 -3.11 8.03
C PHE A 538 -8.32 -2.10 9.00
N ASN A 539 -7.58 -1.05 9.36
CA ASN A 539 -8.02 -0.03 10.32
C ASN A 539 -8.97 1.02 9.73
N ILE A 540 -9.10 1.10 8.39
CA ILE A 540 -9.87 2.17 7.73
C ILE A 540 -11.32 2.26 8.22
N LYS A 541 -11.94 1.12 8.57
CA LYS A 541 -13.32 1.05 9.08
C LYS A 541 -13.53 1.98 10.29
N GLY A 542 -12.52 2.10 11.15
CA GLY A 542 -12.56 3.01 12.30
C GLY A 542 -12.54 4.50 11.92
N ASN A 543 -12.05 4.82 10.72
CA ASN A 543 -11.92 6.19 10.21
C ASN A 543 -13.13 6.65 9.38
N LEU A 544 -13.93 5.72 8.85
CA LEU A 544 -15.06 6.02 7.95
C LEU A 544 -16.08 7.01 8.55
N LYS A 545 -16.27 7.00 9.87
CA LYS A 545 -17.20 7.89 10.58
C LYS A 545 -16.85 9.37 10.49
N LYS A 546 -15.62 9.72 10.04
CA LYS A 546 -15.19 11.11 9.83
C LYS A 546 -15.66 11.69 8.49
N PHE A 547 -16.17 10.83 7.60
CA PHE A 547 -16.58 11.21 6.25
C PHE A 547 -18.10 11.25 6.15
N ASP A 548 -18.61 12.27 5.46
CA ASP A 548 -20.04 12.53 5.35
C ASP A 548 -20.73 11.44 4.52
N LEU A 549 -21.69 10.75 5.14
CA LEU A 549 -22.53 9.75 4.46
C LEU A 549 -23.47 10.44 3.48
N ILE A 550 -23.48 9.99 2.22
CA ILE A 550 -24.37 10.53 1.18
C ILE A 550 -25.38 9.50 0.66
N SER A 551 -25.15 8.20 0.88
CA SER A 551 -26.09 7.13 0.55
C SER A 551 -25.82 5.91 1.43
N ASP A 552 -26.89 5.21 1.80
CA ASP A 552 -26.92 3.92 2.51
C ASP A 552 -27.73 2.89 1.72
#